data_AF-J1YCC5-F1
#
_entry.id   AF-J1YCC5-F1
#
_cell.length_a   1.000
_cell.length_b   1.000
_cell.length_c   1.000
_cell.angle_alpha   90.00
_cell.angle_beta   90.00
_cell.angle_gamma   90.00
#
_symmetry.space_group_name_H-M   'P 1'
#
loop_
_entity.id
_entity.type
_entity.pdbx_description
1 polymer ?
#
loop_
_entity_poly.entity_id
_entity_poly.type
_entity_poly.pdbx_seq_one_letter_code
_entity_poly.pdbx_strand_id
1 'polypeptide(L)'
;MGYMSLSSPDEESRIIASHTLVCTPLRWHVRAYCEKNRAFRDFVLSRFRRINGLEGDADFTKADDKRWNNKIDIVLVPDSRLTDYQKAIIAYDYNMQEGKRVFSVRSALVPYAVQALNLDLTKIEARPQAQQLMVANLDEVRCHAF
;
A
#
# COMPACT_ATOMS: atom_id res chain seq x y z
N MET A 1 10.30 14.76 16.10
CA MET A 1 10.46 13.31 16.37
C MET A 1 11.68 12.77 15.62
N GLY A 2 12.49 11.96 16.28
CA GLY A 2 13.67 11.33 15.71
C GLY A 2 13.32 10.04 14.95
N TYR A 3 13.70 9.99 13.67
CA TYR A 3 13.37 8.89 12.75
C TYR A 3 14.60 8.39 12.01
N MET A 4 14.78 7.07 11.99
CA MET A 4 15.81 6.43 11.17
C MET A 4 15.29 6.16 9.75
N SER A 5 15.93 6.75 8.74
CA SER A 5 15.64 6.45 7.33
C SER A 5 16.53 5.31 6.83
N LEU A 6 16.12 4.62 5.75
CA LEU A 6 17.03 3.74 5.00
C LEU A 6 17.97 4.54 4.10
N SER A 7 17.57 5.76 3.73
CA SER A 7 18.31 6.64 2.82
C SER A 7 19.35 7.52 3.52
N SER A 8 19.45 7.44 4.85
CA SER A 8 20.34 8.26 5.67
C SER A 8 20.82 7.45 6.86
N PRO A 9 22.14 7.40 7.12
CA PRO A 9 22.70 6.61 8.21
C PRO A 9 22.37 7.19 9.59
N ASP A 10 22.04 8.48 9.67
CA ASP A 10 21.85 9.20 10.91
C ASP A 10 20.36 9.33 11.30
N GLU A 11 20.11 9.43 12.61
CA GLU A 11 18.79 9.80 13.13
C GLU A 11 18.47 11.22 12.69
N GLU A 12 17.40 11.38 11.90
CA GLU A 12 16.97 12.70 11.49
C GLU A 12 15.75 13.15 12.29
N SER A 13 15.80 14.40 12.77
CA SER A 13 14.62 15.05 13.32
C SER A 13 13.61 15.33 12.20
N ARG A 14 12.35 15.02 12.48
CA ARG A 14 11.19 15.20 11.60
C ARG A 14 10.06 15.83 12.39
N ILE A 15 9.40 16.83 11.80
CA ILE A 15 8.09 17.28 12.24
C ILE A 15 7.06 16.60 11.35
N ILE A 16 6.11 15.91 11.97
CA ILE A 16 5.02 15.23 11.26
C ILE A 16 3.70 15.51 11.95
N ALA A 17 2.63 15.66 11.17
CA ALA A 17 1.26 15.65 11.66
C ALA A 17 0.65 14.26 11.42
N SER A 18 0.77 13.38 12.42
CA SER A 18 0.23 12.01 12.36
C SER A 18 -1.28 12.00 12.42
N HIS A 19 -1.93 11.16 11.59
CA HIS A 19 -3.40 11.07 11.60
C HIS A 19 -3.96 9.65 11.62
N THR A 20 -3.29 8.65 11.06
CA THR A 20 -3.81 7.27 11.05
C THR A 20 -2.72 6.25 11.28
N LEU A 21 -3.02 5.24 12.12
CA LEU A 21 -2.21 4.03 12.25
C LEU A 21 -2.68 2.99 11.22
N VAL A 22 -1.74 2.43 10.46
CA VAL A 22 -1.98 1.46 9.39
C VAL A 22 -1.30 0.15 9.76
N CYS A 23 -2.07 -0.94 9.78
CA CYS A 23 -1.55 -2.29 9.94
C CYS A 23 -1.39 -2.94 8.58
N THR A 24 -0.20 -3.46 8.29
CA THR A 24 0.07 -4.31 7.11
C THR A 24 0.46 -5.71 7.59
N PRO A 25 0.48 -6.74 6.73
CA PRO A 25 0.88 -8.09 7.13
C PRO A 25 2.28 -8.17 7.77
N LEU A 26 3.17 -7.22 7.47
CA LEU A 26 4.56 -7.25 7.93
C LEU A 26 4.84 -6.25 9.06
N ARG A 27 4.27 -5.05 9.00
CA ARG A 27 4.67 -3.93 9.88
C ARG A 27 3.52 -2.96 10.14
N TRP A 28 3.63 -2.25 11.27
CA TRP A 28 2.81 -1.08 11.58
C TRP A 28 3.41 0.19 10.98
N HIS A 29 2.56 1.03 10.42
CA HIS A 29 2.90 2.32 9.83
C HIS A 29 2.04 3.43 10.45
N VAL A 30 2.61 4.62 10.55
CA VAL A 30 1.89 5.86 10.87
C VAL A 30 1.81 6.69 9.60
N ARG A 31 0.60 6.96 9.13
CA ARG A 31 0.37 7.90 8.04
C ARG A 31 0.29 9.31 8.60
N ALA A 32 1.12 10.20 8.05
CA ALA A 32 1.29 11.55 8.57
C ALA A 32 1.65 12.52 7.45
N TYR A 33 1.30 13.80 7.61
CA TYR A 33 1.91 14.86 6.81
C TYR A 33 3.33 15.11 7.31
N CYS A 34 4.31 15.19 6.40
CA CYS A 34 5.71 15.42 6.73
C CYS A 34 6.12 16.84 6.32
N GLU A 35 6.46 17.71 7.27
CA GLU A 35 6.82 19.11 6.97
C GLU A 35 8.04 19.23 6.08
N LYS A 36 9.05 18.38 6.30
CA LYS A 36 10.27 18.36 5.47
C LYS A 36 9.97 18.04 4.01
N ASN A 37 9.03 17.13 3.75
CA ASN A 37 8.71 16.67 2.40
C ASN A 37 7.48 17.35 1.81
N ARG A 38 6.75 18.13 2.60
CA ARG A 38 5.47 18.77 2.25
C ARG A 38 4.47 17.80 1.59
N ALA A 39 4.36 16.60 2.18
CA ALA A 39 3.52 15.53 1.63
C ALA A 39 3.09 14.53 2.70
N PHE A 40 1.94 13.88 2.48
CA PHE A 40 1.48 12.74 3.26
C PHE A 40 2.30 11.49 2.93
N ARG A 41 2.84 10.84 3.96
CA ARG A 41 3.72 9.68 3.85
C ARG A 41 3.45 8.68 4.97
N ASP A 42 3.88 7.45 4.74
CA ASP A 42 3.78 6.37 5.71
C ASP A 42 5.15 6.13 6.37
N PHE A 43 5.19 6.23 7.70
CA PHE A 43 6.38 6.05 8.51
C PHE A 43 6.32 4.72 9.24
N VAL A 44 7.38 3.92 9.18
CA VAL A 44 7.40 2.63 9.90
C VAL A 44 7.50 2.90 11.40
N LEU A 45 6.52 2.42 12.17
CA LEU A 45 6.39 2.75 13.59
C LEU A 45 7.63 2.31 14.40
N SER A 46 8.23 1.16 14.08
CA SER A 46 9.41 0.65 14.79
C SER A 46 10.69 1.46 14.59
N ARG A 47 10.69 2.45 13.67
CA ARG A 47 11.83 3.35 13.42
C ARG A 47 11.74 4.66 14.22
N PHE A 48 10.70 4.83 15.02
CA PHE A 48 10.54 5.96 15.91
C PHE A 48 11.50 5.79 17.09
N ARG A 49 12.41 6.74 17.30
CA ARG A 49 13.40 6.68 18.38
C ARG A 49 13.04 7.56 19.57
N ARG A 50 12.73 8.82 19.31
CA ARG A 50 12.42 9.81 20.34
C ARG A 50 11.33 10.76 19.87
N ILE A 51 10.48 11.17 20.80
CA ILE A 51 9.52 12.26 20.59
C ILE A 51 10.17 13.50 21.19
N ASN A 52 10.50 14.48 20.33
CA ASN A 52 11.26 15.67 20.72
C ASN A 52 10.31 16.86 20.98
N GLY A 53 9.26 16.61 21.76
CA GLY A 53 8.17 17.56 21.97
C GLY A 53 7.04 17.43 20.96
N LEU A 54 6.00 18.23 21.19
CA LEU A 54 4.87 18.43 20.29
C LEU A 54 5.01 19.81 19.67
N GLU A 55 4.88 19.87 18.35
CA GLU A 55 4.61 21.14 17.69
C GLU A 55 3.13 21.50 17.91
N GLY A 56 2.74 22.74 17.61
CA GLY A 56 1.36 23.21 17.74
C GLY A 56 0.38 22.45 16.84
N ASP A 57 -0.77 23.07 16.59
CA ASP A 57 -1.81 22.45 15.77
C ASP A 57 -1.31 22.13 14.35
N ALA A 58 -1.83 21.04 13.80
CA ALA A 58 -1.46 20.59 12.46
C ALA A 58 -2.14 21.45 11.39
N ASP A 59 -1.34 22.04 10.50
CA ASP A 59 -1.85 22.79 9.34
C ASP A 59 -2.55 21.87 8.32
N PHE A 60 -2.11 20.61 8.22
CA PHE A 60 -2.66 19.61 7.32
C PHE A 60 -3.18 18.41 8.10
N THR A 61 -4.45 18.11 7.88
CA THR A 61 -5.17 17.06 8.60
C THR A 61 -5.43 15.86 7.70
N LYS A 62 -6.08 14.84 8.27
CA LYS A 62 -6.59 13.70 7.52
C LYS A 62 -7.48 14.10 6.34
N ALA A 63 -8.22 15.21 6.43
CA ALA A 63 -9.12 15.67 5.38
C ALA A 63 -8.35 16.10 4.10
N ASP A 64 -7.13 16.60 4.28
CA ASP A 64 -6.28 17.12 3.20
C ASP A 64 -5.51 16.03 2.45
N ASP A 65 -5.47 14.82 3.02
CA ASP A 65 -4.79 13.66 2.43
C ASP A 65 -5.63 13.05 1.29
N LYS A 66 -5.47 13.60 0.09
CA LYS A 66 -6.21 13.17 -1.10
C LYS A 66 -6.08 11.67 -1.38
N ARG A 67 -4.88 11.10 -1.26
CA ARG A 67 -4.66 9.66 -1.49
C ARG A 67 -5.31 8.80 -0.40
N TRP A 68 -5.37 9.30 0.83
CA TRP A 68 -6.09 8.62 1.88
C TRP A 68 -7.60 8.67 1.66
N ASN A 69 -8.15 9.84 1.32
CA ASN A 69 -9.59 10.03 1.16
C ASN A 69 -10.15 9.46 -0.15
N ASN A 70 -9.31 9.22 -1.15
CA ASN A 70 -9.69 8.53 -2.37
C ASN A 70 -9.62 7.00 -2.22
N LYS A 71 -10.57 6.29 -2.83
CA LYS A 71 -10.57 4.82 -2.96
C LYS A 71 -10.51 4.44 -4.43
N ILE A 72 -9.86 3.33 -4.73
CA ILE A 72 -9.85 2.71 -6.04
C ILE A 72 -10.15 1.22 -5.91
N ASP A 73 -10.73 0.66 -6.96
CA ASP A 73 -11.04 -0.75 -7.02
C ASP A 73 -9.86 -1.51 -7.62
N ILE A 74 -9.51 -2.66 -7.04
CA ILE A 74 -8.57 -3.59 -7.63
C ILE A 74 -9.38 -4.78 -8.16
N VAL A 75 -9.25 -5.05 -9.46
CA VAL A 75 -9.92 -6.16 -10.13
C VAL A 75 -8.93 -7.32 -10.27
N LEU A 76 -9.04 -8.31 -9.40
CA LEU A 76 -8.24 -9.54 -9.49
C LEU A 76 -8.88 -10.55 -10.42
N VAL A 77 -8.02 -11.20 -11.20
CA VAL A 77 -8.37 -12.35 -12.05
C VAL A 77 -7.31 -13.43 -11.91
N PRO A 78 -7.62 -14.70 -12.19
CA PRO A 78 -6.60 -15.74 -12.28
C PRO A 78 -5.62 -15.42 -13.41
N ASP A 79 -4.36 -15.84 -13.27
CA ASP A 79 -3.36 -15.71 -14.31
C ASP A 79 -3.85 -16.40 -15.60
N SER A 80 -3.90 -15.64 -16.70
CA SER A 80 -4.46 -16.09 -17.97
C SER A 80 -3.74 -17.29 -18.58
N ARG A 81 -2.47 -17.53 -18.19
CA ARG A 81 -1.61 -18.61 -18.66
C ARG A 81 -1.85 -19.94 -17.94
N LEU A 82 -2.66 -19.95 -16.88
CA LEU A 82 -3.06 -21.17 -16.17
C LEU A 82 -4.08 -21.98 -17.00
N THR A 83 -4.14 -23.29 -16.75
CA THR A 83 -5.19 -24.16 -17.31
C THR A 83 -6.55 -23.81 -16.70
N ASP A 84 -7.65 -24.15 -17.38
CA ASP A 84 -9.00 -23.83 -16.87
C ASP A 84 -9.28 -24.49 -15.51
N TYR A 85 -8.75 -25.70 -15.30
CA TYR A 85 -8.81 -26.38 -14.01
C TYR A 85 -8.09 -25.57 -12.90
N GLN A 86 -6.89 -25.06 -13.18
CA GLN A 86 -6.14 -24.23 -12.23
C GLN A 86 -6.83 -22.90 -11.97
N LYS A 87 -7.36 -22.25 -13.01
CA LYS A 87 -8.13 -21.00 -12.89
C LYS A 87 -9.36 -21.19 -12.00
N ALA A 88 -10.06 -22.31 -12.14
CA ALA A 88 -11.22 -22.63 -11.31
C ALA A 88 -10.87 -22.77 -9.83
N ILE A 89 -9.74 -23.43 -9.50
CA ILE A 89 -9.24 -23.53 -8.11
C ILE A 89 -8.92 -22.13 -7.55
N ILE A 90 -8.14 -21.33 -8.27
CA ILE A 90 -7.79 -19.98 -7.83
C ILE A 90 -9.03 -19.09 -7.68
N ALA A 91 -9.99 -19.18 -8.61
CA ALA A 91 -11.24 -18.45 -8.52
C ALA A 91 -12.04 -18.81 -7.26
N TYR A 92 -12.04 -20.09 -6.89
CA TYR A 92 -12.66 -20.57 -5.66
C TYR A 92 -11.94 -20.04 -4.40
N ASP A 93 -10.62 -20.17 -4.33
CA ASP A 93 -9.80 -19.74 -3.18
C ASP A 93 -9.96 -18.24 -2.87
N TYR A 94 -10.09 -17.42 -3.91
CA TYR A 94 -10.24 -15.97 -3.80
C TYR A 94 -11.70 -15.50 -3.81
N ASN A 95 -12.66 -16.43 -3.78
CA ASN A 95 -14.10 -16.16 -3.81
C ASN A 95 -14.48 -15.18 -4.95
N MET A 96 -14.00 -15.51 -6.15
CA MET A 96 -14.27 -14.76 -7.36
C MET A 96 -15.70 -15.01 -7.85
N GLN A 97 -16.34 -13.97 -8.38
CA GLN A 97 -17.62 -14.02 -9.06
C GLN A 97 -17.37 -13.76 -10.55
N GLU A 98 -17.87 -14.65 -11.41
CA GLU A 98 -17.63 -14.57 -12.87
C GLU A 98 -16.14 -14.47 -13.24
N GLY A 99 -15.28 -15.18 -12.49
CA GLY A 99 -13.82 -15.18 -12.69
C GLY A 99 -13.10 -13.91 -12.23
N LYS A 100 -13.76 -13.03 -11.47
CA LYS A 100 -13.19 -11.78 -10.95
C LYS A 100 -13.42 -11.63 -9.45
N ARG A 101 -12.44 -11.06 -8.74
CA ARG A 101 -12.64 -10.53 -7.38
C ARG A 101 -12.33 -9.04 -7.40
N VAL A 102 -13.35 -8.23 -7.10
CA VAL A 102 -13.19 -6.77 -6.96
C VAL A 102 -13.18 -6.42 -5.48
N PHE A 103 -12.23 -5.58 -5.07
CA PHE A 103 -12.23 -5.00 -3.74
C PHE A 103 -11.70 -3.57 -3.77
N SER A 104 -12.29 -2.70 -2.96
CA SER A 104 -11.91 -1.29 -2.87
C SER A 104 -10.85 -1.07 -1.79
N VAL A 105 -9.80 -0.33 -2.13
CA VAL A 105 -8.73 0.07 -1.20
C VAL A 105 -8.50 1.57 -1.29
N ARG A 106 -8.04 2.20 -0.19
CA ARG A 106 -7.60 3.59 -0.24
C ARG A 106 -6.40 3.71 -1.19
N SER A 107 -6.34 4.75 -2.01
CA SER A 107 -5.23 4.97 -2.95
C SER A 107 -3.86 5.01 -2.27
N ALA A 108 -3.82 5.52 -1.03
CA ALA A 108 -2.64 5.49 -0.17
C ALA A 108 -2.14 4.08 0.17
N LEU A 109 -3.03 3.08 0.18
CA LEU A 109 -2.76 1.72 0.66
C LEU A 109 -2.60 0.69 -0.47
N VAL A 110 -2.72 1.12 -1.73
CA VAL A 110 -2.53 0.25 -2.91
C VAL A 110 -1.20 -0.51 -2.88
N PRO A 111 -0.04 0.12 -2.57
CA PRO A 111 1.22 -0.62 -2.52
C PRO A 111 1.20 -1.79 -1.54
N TYR A 112 0.55 -1.61 -0.39
CA TYR A 112 0.45 -2.65 0.63
C TYR A 112 -0.53 -3.76 0.25
N ALA A 113 -1.66 -3.41 -0.38
CA ALA A 113 -2.62 -4.39 -0.87
C ALA A 113 -2.02 -5.31 -1.95
N VAL A 114 -1.27 -4.72 -2.88
CA VAL A 114 -0.56 -5.44 -3.94
C VAL A 114 0.51 -6.37 -3.34
N GLN A 115 1.29 -5.88 -2.38
CA GLN A 115 2.29 -6.69 -1.70
C GLN A 115 1.67 -7.85 -0.91
N ALA A 116 0.53 -7.63 -0.25
CA ALA A 116 -0.18 -8.68 0.50
C ALA A 116 -0.71 -9.80 -0.41
N LEU A 117 -0.94 -9.51 -1.69
CA LEU A 117 -1.33 -10.48 -2.71
C LEU A 117 -0.13 -11.11 -3.43
N ASN A 118 1.10 -10.81 -2.98
CA ASN A 118 2.35 -11.25 -3.60
C ASN A 118 2.44 -10.91 -5.10
N LEU A 119 1.87 -9.75 -5.48
CA LEU A 119 1.89 -9.26 -6.85
C LEU A 119 3.00 -8.22 -7.02
N ASP A 120 3.72 -8.30 -8.13
CA ASP A 120 4.61 -7.24 -8.58
C ASP A 120 4.02 -6.63 -9.86
N LEU A 121 3.67 -5.34 -9.82
CA LEU A 121 3.04 -4.68 -10.96
C LEU A 121 4.03 -4.29 -12.06
N THR A 122 5.34 -4.47 -11.85
CA THR A 122 6.41 -4.11 -12.80
C THR A 122 6.91 -5.29 -13.61
N LYS A 123 6.65 -6.52 -13.15
CA LYS A 123 7.11 -7.76 -13.79
C LYS A 123 6.01 -8.80 -13.80
N ILE A 124 6.11 -9.75 -14.73
CA ILE A 124 5.30 -10.96 -14.73
C ILE A 124 6.24 -12.11 -14.41
N GLU A 125 5.88 -12.95 -13.44
CA GLU A 125 6.70 -14.10 -13.08
C GLU A 125 6.76 -15.10 -14.26
N ALA A 126 7.90 -15.76 -14.41
CA ALA A 126 8.11 -16.72 -15.50
C ALA A 126 7.15 -17.91 -15.42
N ARG A 127 6.81 -18.35 -14.19
CA ARG A 127 5.89 -19.46 -13.95
C ARG A 127 4.54 -18.94 -13.49
N PRO A 128 3.44 -19.22 -14.20
CA PRO A 128 2.12 -18.72 -13.80
C PRO A 128 1.63 -19.33 -12.47
N GLN A 129 2.12 -20.51 -12.09
CA GLN A 129 1.80 -21.12 -10.80
C GLN A 129 2.40 -20.37 -9.60
N ALA A 130 3.47 -19.59 -9.82
CA ALA A 130 4.07 -18.75 -8.78
C ALA A 130 3.34 -17.41 -8.62
N GLN A 131 2.79 -16.87 -9.71
CA GLN A 131 2.04 -15.60 -9.68
C GLN A 131 0.57 -15.80 -9.29
N GLN A 132 -0.09 -16.81 -9.88
CA GLN A 132 -1.49 -17.22 -9.70
C GLN A 132 -2.57 -16.19 -10.05
N LEU A 133 -2.34 -14.91 -9.77
CA LEU A 133 -3.25 -13.80 -9.93
C LEU A 133 -2.70 -12.75 -10.90
N MET A 134 -3.60 -11.96 -11.46
CA MET A 134 -3.31 -10.75 -12.22
C MET A 134 -4.28 -9.63 -11.82
N VAL A 135 -3.88 -8.39 -12.09
CA VAL A 135 -4.74 -7.20 -11.93
C VAL A 135 -5.26 -6.80 -13.31
N ALA A 136 -6.57 -6.89 -13.51
CA ALA A 136 -7.19 -6.59 -14.80
C ALA A 136 -7.16 -5.09 -15.14
N ASN A 137 -7.35 -4.22 -14.14
CA ASN A 137 -7.25 -2.76 -14.29
C ASN A 137 -5.83 -2.25 -13.93
N LEU A 138 -4.80 -2.90 -14.46
CA LEU A 138 -3.40 -2.66 -14.09
C LEU A 138 -2.97 -1.19 -14.24
N ASP A 139 -3.38 -0.52 -15.31
CA ASP A 139 -2.96 0.86 -15.59
C ASP A 139 -3.47 1.84 -14.53
N GLU A 140 -4.73 1.70 -14.11
CA GLU A 140 -5.32 2.47 -13.02
C GLU A 140 -4.61 2.20 -11.69
N VAL A 141 -4.39 0.91 -11.36
CA VAL A 141 -3.75 0.52 -10.11
C VAL A 141 -2.30 1.02 -10.05
N ARG A 142 -1.57 1.01 -11.17
CA ARG A 142 -0.20 1.54 -11.26
C ARG A 142 -0.11 3.02 -10.93
N CYS A 143 -1.10 3.84 -11.31
CA CYS A 143 -1.15 5.26 -10.93
C CYS A 143 -1.22 5.50 -9.41
N HIS A 144 -1.52 4.46 -8.62
CA HIS A 144 -1.60 4.51 -7.17
C HIS A 144 -0.58 3.60 -6.48
N ALA A 145 0.21 2.81 -7.21
CA ALA A 145 1.22 1.95 -6.61
C ALA A 145 2.56 2.67 -6.40
N PHE A 146 2.80 3.77 -7.12
CA PHE A 146 4.05 4.54 -7.10
C PHE A 146 3.85 5.99 -6.61
#